data_AF-A0AAV2WKP2-F1
#
_entry.id   AF-A0AAV2WKP2-F1
#
_cell.length_a   1.000
_cell.length_b   1.000
_cell.length_c   1.000
_cell.angle_alpha   90.00
_cell.angle_beta   90.00
_cell.angle_gamma   90.00
#
_symmetry.space_group_name_H-M   'P 1'
#
loop_
_entity.id
_entity.type
_entity.pdbx_description
1 polymer ?
#
loop_
_entity_poly.entity_id
_entity_poly.type
_entity_poly.pdbx_seq_one_letter_code
_entity_poly.pdbx_strand_id
1 'polypeptide(L)'
;MPATLPSTDGVRPRPVLLSELIGLRVHNPAGRCVGRLDDLCVPFTGLREPAPVTGLLVARRHGAPLAAPWSAVLSCTARGLALDTGVGTANLPRDDTEIWLHRDVLDTQVLDVVGRRIARVSDVLLMSRGTTLEAIGVDVGFAGVVRRLGLARLTGHARHDTVAWADLHPTSDHGHAIALSTPRAAVHRLDADALAQLIGRLDVSAAAEVVAGYPSAVAASAVRVNPDTGERVLRALPDRDVERIVSAMPSAHAAQWRTRLQRTPRLLGRHFLRSRVWPQGRARRHR
;
A
#
# COMPACT_ATOMS: atom_id res chain seq x y z
N MET A 1 -3.10 28.47 -17.59
CA MET A 1 -3.48 28.94 -16.24
C MET A 1 -3.44 27.74 -15.31
N PRO A 2 -2.74 27.82 -14.16
CA PRO A 2 -2.62 26.69 -13.26
C PRO A 2 -3.94 26.39 -12.55
N ALA A 3 -4.09 25.17 -12.06
CA ALA A 3 -5.33 24.70 -11.48
C ALA A 3 -5.70 25.38 -10.17
N THR A 4 -6.90 25.96 -10.14
CA THR A 4 -7.51 26.45 -8.90
C THR A 4 -8.27 25.29 -8.27
N LEU A 5 -7.64 24.66 -7.28
CA LEU A 5 -8.30 23.75 -6.34
C LEU A 5 -9.16 24.59 -5.38
N PRO A 6 -10.21 24.02 -4.74
CA PRO A 6 -11.06 24.75 -3.82
C PRO A 6 -10.22 25.39 -2.71
N SER A 7 -10.02 26.71 -2.81
CA SER A 7 -9.52 27.54 -1.73
C SER A 7 -10.63 27.68 -0.71
N THR A 8 -10.50 26.96 0.40
CA THR A 8 -11.27 27.25 1.61
C THR A 8 -10.67 28.47 2.29
N ASP A 9 -11.39 29.59 2.23
CA ASP A 9 -11.19 30.74 3.11
C ASP A 9 -11.07 30.29 4.58
N GLY A 10 -10.01 30.71 5.25
CA GLY A 10 -9.90 30.78 6.73
C GLY A 10 -9.98 29.49 7.56
N VAL A 11 -10.29 28.34 6.97
CA VAL A 11 -10.39 27.03 7.65
C VAL A 11 -9.14 26.22 7.35
N ARG A 12 -8.53 25.60 8.37
CA ARG A 12 -7.38 24.69 8.18
C ARG A 12 -7.67 23.74 7.00
N PRO A 13 -6.75 23.58 6.04
CA PRO A 13 -6.99 22.74 4.87
C PRO A 13 -7.34 21.33 5.32
N ARG A 14 -8.57 20.90 5.04
CA ARG A 14 -9.06 19.57 5.38
C ARG A 14 -8.57 18.59 4.31
N PRO A 15 -8.04 17.42 4.68
CA PRO A 15 -7.72 16.39 3.70
C PRO A 15 -8.98 15.96 2.95
N VAL A 16 -8.85 15.79 1.63
CA VAL A 16 -9.85 15.22 0.74
C VAL A 16 -9.66 13.72 0.72
N LEU A 17 -10.75 12.96 0.68
CA LEU A 17 -10.70 11.51 0.60
C LEU A 17 -10.61 11.07 -0.86
N LEU A 18 -9.76 10.08 -1.15
CA LEU A 18 -9.69 9.51 -2.50
C LEU A 18 -11.06 9.01 -2.96
N SER A 19 -11.82 8.36 -2.07
CA SER A 19 -13.16 7.85 -2.38
C SER A 19 -14.17 8.94 -2.80
N GLU A 20 -13.95 10.20 -2.43
CA GLU A 20 -14.77 11.34 -2.87
C GLU A 20 -14.40 11.81 -4.27
N LEU A 21 -13.17 11.52 -4.72
CA LEU A 21 -12.68 11.87 -6.05
C LEU A 21 -13.00 10.79 -7.09
N ILE A 22 -12.90 9.52 -6.71
CA ILE A 22 -13.19 8.40 -7.62
C ILE A 22 -14.62 8.49 -8.13
N GLY A 23 -14.80 8.34 -9.44
CA GLY A 23 -16.09 8.41 -10.12
C GLY A 23 -16.53 9.83 -10.51
N LEU A 24 -15.81 10.89 -10.10
CA LEU A 24 -16.08 12.26 -10.54
C LEU A 24 -15.98 12.38 -12.06
N ARG A 25 -16.84 13.22 -12.65
CA ARG A 25 -16.83 13.46 -14.09
C ARG A 25 -15.59 14.26 -14.49
N VAL A 26 -14.92 13.81 -15.53
CA VAL A 26 -13.76 14.49 -16.12
C VAL A 26 -14.22 15.21 -17.38
N HIS A 27 -13.97 16.51 -17.46
CA HIS A 27 -14.33 17.37 -18.58
C HIS A 27 -13.10 17.93 -19.27
N ASN A 28 -13.15 18.12 -20.58
CA ASN A 28 -12.12 18.86 -21.30
C ASN A 28 -12.34 20.39 -21.19
N PRO A 29 -11.41 21.23 -21.69
CA PRO A 29 -11.58 22.69 -21.64
C PRO A 29 -12.81 23.20 -22.41
N ALA A 30 -13.31 22.42 -23.37
CA ALA A 30 -14.54 22.70 -24.11
C ALA A 30 -15.82 22.24 -23.37
N GLY A 31 -15.71 21.80 -22.10
CA GLY A 31 -16.82 21.36 -21.25
C GLY A 31 -17.35 19.95 -21.56
N ARG A 32 -16.83 19.26 -22.57
CA ARG A 32 -17.29 17.91 -22.96
C ARG A 32 -16.79 16.89 -21.95
N CYS A 33 -17.68 15.97 -21.57
CA CYS A 33 -17.33 14.87 -20.68
C CYS A 33 -16.39 13.89 -21.42
N VAL A 34 -15.19 13.72 -20.87
CA VAL A 34 -14.18 12.76 -21.33
C VAL A 34 -14.42 11.39 -20.73
N GLY A 35 -14.87 11.34 -19.48
CA GLY A 35 -15.06 10.08 -18.73
C GLY A 35 -15.24 10.33 -17.24
N ARG A 36 -14.82 9.37 -16.42
CA ARG A 36 -14.82 9.46 -14.96
C ARG A 36 -13.44 9.16 -14.40
N LEU A 37 -13.06 9.83 -13.31
CA LEU A 37 -11.82 9.51 -12.60
C LEU A 37 -11.92 8.08 -12.06
N ASP A 38 -10.95 7.26 -12.43
CA ASP A 38 -10.88 5.85 -12.07
C ASP A 38 -9.81 5.59 -11.02
N ASP A 39 -8.64 6.23 -11.16
CA ASP A 39 -7.52 6.06 -10.25
C ASP A 39 -6.55 7.27 -10.30
N LEU A 40 -5.72 7.40 -9.27
CA LEU A 40 -4.62 8.35 -9.15
C LEU A 40 -3.34 7.58 -8.84
N CYS A 41 -2.20 7.95 -9.45
CA CYS A 41 -0.92 7.33 -9.14
C CYS A 41 0.02 8.28 -8.39
N VAL A 42 0.82 7.69 -7.51
CA VAL A 42 1.90 8.36 -6.79
C VAL A 42 3.18 7.54 -6.94
N PRO A 43 4.37 8.18 -6.96
CA PRO A 43 5.63 7.47 -6.93
C PRO A 43 5.91 6.97 -5.51
N PHE A 44 6.30 5.71 -5.37
CA PHE A 44 6.69 5.12 -4.10
C PHE A 44 8.21 5.09 -3.98
N THR A 45 8.77 6.21 -3.49
CA THR A 45 10.23 6.41 -3.45
C THR A 45 10.85 6.19 -2.07
N GLY A 46 10.03 6.10 -1.02
CA GLY A 46 10.49 6.09 0.39
C GLY A 46 11.26 7.35 0.82
N LEU A 47 11.32 8.38 -0.03
CA LEU A 47 12.18 9.56 0.12
C LEU A 47 11.41 10.87 0.30
N ARG A 48 10.17 10.94 -0.19
CA ARG A 48 9.36 12.15 -0.19
C ARG A 48 8.06 11.90 0.54
N GLU A 49 7.90 12.63 1.63
CA GLU A 49 6.65 12.74 2.37
C GLU A 49 6.25 14.21 2.39
N PRO A 50 5.00 14.53 2.02
CA PRO A 50 3.97 13.69 1.40
C PRO A 50 4.30 13.20 -0.04
N ALA A 51 3.58 12.19 -0.55
CA ALA A 51 3.80 11.67 -1.91
C ALA A 51 2.93 12.39 -2.95
N PRO A 52 3.51 13.12 -3.92
CA PRO A 52 2.73 13.87 -4.90
C PRO A 52 2.04 12.94 -5.91
N VAL A 53 0.79 13.25 -6.24
CA VAL A 53 0.07 12.61 -7.35
C VAL A 53 0.72 13.03 -8.66
N THR A 54 1.23 12.05 -9.40
CA THR A 54 1.94 12.27 -10.67
C THR A 54 1.06 12.04 -11.88
N GLY A 55 0.01 11.22 -11.74
CA GLY A 55 -0.89 10.88 -12.83
C GLY A 55 -2.28 10.49 -12.38
N LEU A 56 -3.16 10.37 -13.36
CA LEU A 56 -4.53 9.93 -13.20
C LEU A 56 -4.95 8.97 -14.31
N LEU A 57 -5.89 8.10 -13.99
CA LEU A 57 -6.57 7.23 -14.93
C LEU A 57 -8.04 7.65 -15.04
N VAL A 58 -8.52 7.77 -16.28
CA VAL A 58 -9.89 8.16 -16.60
C VAL A 58 -10.57 7.02 -17.33
N ALA A 59 -11.58 6.43 -16.70
CA ALA A 59 -12.46 5.45 -17.31
C ALA A 59 -13.36 6.14 -18.34
N ARG A 60 -13.31 5.67 -19.60
CA ARG A 60 -14.14 6.18 -20.69
C ARG A 60 -15.29 5.21 -20.98
N ARG A 61 -16.46 5.75 -21.32
CA ARG A 61 -17.62 4.93 -21.71
C ARG A 61 -17.37 4.17 -23.02
N HIS A 62 -16.62 4.78 -23.93
CA HIS A 62 -16.27 4.24 -25.23
C HIS A 62 -14.76 4.42 -25.44
N GLY A 63 -14.08 3.35 -25.86
CA GLY A 63 -12.64 3.31 -26.07
C GLY A 63 -11.83 2.89 -24.84
N ALA A 64 -10.51 2.87 -24.99
CA ALA A 64 -9.59 2.53 -23.91
C ALA A 64 -9.57 3.61 -22.81
N PRO A 65 -9.24 3.25 -21.56
CA PRO A 65 -8.98 4.22 -20.50
C PRO A 65 -7.93 5.25 -20.92
N LEU A 66 -8.09 6.49 -20.44
CA LEU A 66 -7.14 7.56 -20.68
C LEU A 66 -6.26 7.76 -19.46
N ALA A 67 -4.96 7.64 -19.65
CA ALA A 67 -3.98 8.09 -18.68
C ALA A 67 -3.48 9.48 -19.02
N ALA A 68 -3.32 10.31 -18.00
CA ALA A 68 -2.78 11.65 -18.14
C ALA A 68 -1.90 11.97 -16.92
N PRO A 69 -0.88 12.82 -17.08
CA PRO A 69 -0.13 13.34 -15.94
C PRO A 69 -1.03 14.27 -15.11
N TRP A 70 -0.79 14.36 -13.81
CA TRP A 70 -1.52 15.27 -12.93
C TRP A 70 -1.34 16.74 -13.33
N SER A 71 -0.22 17.08 -13.98
CA SER A 71 0.03 18.42 -14.53
C SER A 71 -0.97 18.83 -15.63
N ALA A 72 -1.69 17.89 -16.24
CA ALA A 72 -2.75 18.19 -17.20
C ALA A 72 -4.09 18.58 -16.52
N VAL A 73 -4.21 18.38 -15.20
CA VAL A 73 -5.41 18.77 -14.45
C VAL A 73 -5.46 20.27 -14.32
N LEU A 74 -6.53 20.89 -14.82
CA LEU A 74 -6.77 22.33 -14.81
C LEU A 74 -7.63 22.77 -13.62
N SER A 75 -8.41 21.87 -13.02
CA SER A 75 -9.11 22.10 -11.75
C SER A 75 -9.67 20.78 -11.24
N CYS A 76 -9.76 20.65 -9.92
CA CYS A 76 -10.42 19.53 -9.27
C CYS A 76 -11.30 20.07 -8.15
N THR A 77 -12.60 19.85 -8.27
CA THR A 77 -13.61 20.31 -7.30
C THR A 77 -14.57 19.18 -6.99
N ALA A 78 -15.41 19.34 -5.97
CA ALA A 78 -16.47 18.37 -5.65
C ALA A 78 -17.47 18.15 -6.81
N ARG A 79 -17.51 19.04 -7.82
CA ARG A 79 -18.41 18.92 -8.98
C ARG A 79 -17.80 18.14 -10.15
N GLY A 80 -16.49 17.95 -10.16
CA GLY A 80 -15.78 17.32 -11.26
C GLY A 80 -14.36 17.83 -11.44
N LEU A 81 -13.67 17.21 -12.39
CA LEU A 81 -12.28 17.48 -12.74
C LEU A 81 -12.21 18.02 -14.17
N ALA A 82 -11.47 19.11 -14.37
CA ALA A 82 -11.15 19.64 -15.70
C ALA A 82 -9.77 19.16 -16.11
N LEU A 83 -9.65 18.54 -17.28
CA LEU A 83 -8.43 17.95 -17.80
C LEU A 83 -8.10 18.55 -19.17
N ASP A 84 -6.90 19.08 -19.33
CA ASP A 84 -6.40 19.45 -20.64
C ASP A 84 -6.03 18.19 -21.44
N THR A 85 -6.91 17.83 -22.37
CA THR A 85 -6.71 16.67 -23.24
C THR A 85 -5.62 16.88 -24.31
N GLY A 86 -5.14 18.11 -24.48
CA GLY A 86 -4.07 18.46 -25.43
C GLY A 86 -2.66 18.11 -24.95
N VAL A 87 -2.47 17.90 -23.64
CA VAL A 87 -1.17 17.59 -23.01
C VAL A 87 -0.73 16.14 -23.27
N GLY A 88 -1.51 15.38 -24.06
CA GLY A 88 -1.18 14.04 -24.51
C GLY A 88 -1.60 12.94 -23.54
N THR A 89 -1.90 11.78 -24.10
CA THR A 89 -1.89 10.51 -23.38
C THR A 89 -0.46 10.30 -22.89
N ALA A 90 -0.19 10.45 -21.60
CA ALA A 90 1.00 9.81 -21.08
C ALA A 90 0.81 8.32 -21.37
N ASN A 91 1.79 7.66 -22.00
CA ASN A 91 1.88 6.21 -21.85
C ASN A 91 1.79 5.97 -20.35
N LEU A 92 0.75 5.25 -19.91
CA LEU A 92 0.63 4.81 -18.52
C LEU A 92 2.02 4.41 -18.08
N PRO A 93 2.64 5.08 -17.09
CA PRO A 93 3.91 4.62 -16.60
C PRO A 93 3.68 3.17 -16.17
N ARG A 94 4.29 2.24 -16.91
CA ARG A 94 4.51 0.87 -16.44
C ARG A 94 5.70 0.89 -15.50
N ASP A 95 5.77 1.92 -14.66
CA ASP A 95 6.92 2.13 -13.82
C ASP A 95 6.74 1.21 -12.61
N ASP A 96 7.70 0.32 -12.42
CA ASP A 96 7.87 -0.56 -11.27
C ASP A 96 8.08 0.22 -9.95
N THR A 97 7.73 1.51 -9.93
CA THR A 97 7.92 2.45 -8.83
C THR A 97 6.68 3.31 -8.56
N GLU A 98 5.62 3.19 -9.38
CA GLU A 98 4.36 3.89 -9.15
C GLU A 98 3.30 2.98 -8.52
N ILE A 99 2.56 3.55 -7.58
CA ILE A 99 1.45 2.90 -6.89
C ILE A 99 0.16 3.61 -7.27
N TRP A 100 -0.83 2.83 -7.68
CA TRP A 100 -2.17 3.31 -7.98
C TRP A 100 -3.01 3.30 -6.71
N LEU A 101 -3.49 4.47 -6.28
CA LEU A 101 -4.08 4.65 -4.96
C LEU A 101 -5.40 3.89 -4.79
N HIS A 102 -6.24 3.81 -5.82
CA HIS A 102 -7.49 3.06 -5.76
C HIS A 102 -7.23 1.56 -5.91
N ARG A 103 -6.42 1.15 -6.89
CA ARG A 103 -6.13 -0.26 -7.15
C ARG A 103 -5.29 -0.95 -6.06
N ASP A 104 -4.21 -0.29 -5.62
CA ASP A 104 -3.14 -0.92 -4.85
C ASP A 104 -3.21 -0.59 -3.34
N VAL A 105 -4.02 0.41 -2.93
CA VAL A 105 -4.08 0.91 -1.55
C VAL A 105 -5.50 0.98 -0.98
N LEU A 106 -6.46 1.57 -1.70
CA LEU A 106 -7.83 1.66 -1.20
C LEU A 106 -8.42 0.27 -1.02
N ASP A 107 -9.07 0.04 0.12
CA ASP A 107 -9.69 -1.26 0.45
C ASP A 107 -8.72 -2.45 0.51
N THR A 108 -7.40 -2.21 0.47
CA THR A 108 -6.38 -3.25 0.65
C THR A 108 -5.94 -3.33 2.10
N GLN A 109 -5.21 -4.40 2.42
CA GLN A 109 -4.42 -4.45 3.63
C GLN A 109 -3.14 -3.63 3.41
N VAL A 110 -2.68 -3.03 4.51
CA VAL A 110 -1.42 -2.31 4.60
C VAL A 110 -0.79 -2.63 5.93
N LEU A 111 0.54 -2.64 5.95
CA LEU A 111 1.32 -2.75 7.17
C LEU A 111 1.65 -1.34 7.66
N ASP A 112 1.14 -1.02 8.85
CA ASP A 112 1.55 0.13 9.66
C ASP A 112 2.85 -0.23 10.37
N VAL A 113 3.96 0.28 9.84
CA VAL A 113 5.30 -0.06 10.32
C VAL A 113 5.53 0.47 11.74
N VAL A 114 5.07 1.68 12.03
CA VAL A 114 5.24 2.31 13.34
C VAL A 114 4.33 1.65 14.39
N GLY A 115 3.06 1.42 14.03
CA GLY A 115 2.07 0.74 14.88
C GLY A 115 2.25 -0.78 14.95
N ARG A 116 3.16 -1.35 14.15
CA ARG A 116 3.54 -2.78 14.12
C ARG A 116 2.35 -3.73 13.93
N ARG A 117 1.46 -3.39 12.99
CA ARG A 117 0.23 -4.15 12.73
C ARG A 117 -0.17 -4.10 11.26
N ILE A 118 -0.93 -5.10 10.81
CA ILE A 118 -1.70 -4.99 9.57
C ILE A 118 -3.02 -4.29 9.88
N ALA A 119 -3.41 -3.36 9.00
CA ALA A 119 -4.73 -2.77 9.01
C ALA A 119 -5.31 -2.74 7.60
N ARG A 120 -6.64 -2.66 7.47
CA ARG A 120 -7.31 -2.44 6.19
C ARG A 120 -7.50 -0.95 5.97
N VAL A 121 -7.14 -0.47 4.79
CA VAL A 121 -7.34 0.91 4.39
C VAL A 121 -8.83 1.17 4.19
N SER A 122 -9.35 2.11 4.96
CA SER A 122 -10.68 2.69 4.78
C SER A 122 -10.66 3.68 3.63
N ASP A 123 -9.69 4.59 3.64
CA ASP A 123 -9.57 5.65 2.64
C ASP A 123 -8.13 6.16 2.51
N VAL A 124 -7.81 6.79 1.39
CA VAL A 124 -6.54 7.50 1.20
C VAL A 124 -6.77 8.98 1.44
N LEU A 125 -5.94 9.58 2.29
CA LEU A 125 -6.01 10.98 2.65
C LEU A 125 -5.13 11.79 1.70
N LEU A 126 -5.76 12.73 0.99
CA LEU A 126 -5.12 13.60 0.01
C LEU A 126 -5.15 15.04 0.50
N MET A 127 -4.04 15.76 0.33
CA MET A 127 -3.94 17.17 0.68
C MET A 127 -3.57 18.00 -0.55
N SER A 128 -4.32 19.05 -0.78
CA SER A 128 -4.03 20.04 -1.82
C SER A 128 -2.98 21.02 -1.30
N ARG A 129 -1.89 21.21 -2.06
CA ARG A 129 -0.87 22.24 -1.80
C ARG A 129 -0.61 23.04 -3.07
N GLY A 130 -1.29 24.18 -3.20
CA GLY A 130 -1.24 24.97 -4.43
C GLY A 130 -1.82 24.19 -5.61
N THR A 131 -0.98 23.80 -6.57
CA THR A 131 -1.38 23.02 -7.75
C THR A 131 -1.12 21.52 -7.61
N THR A 132 -0.44 21.09 -6.54
CA THR A 132 -0.16 19.67 -6.29
C THR A 132 -1.24 19.07 -5.40
N LEU A 133 -1.52 17.79 -5.66
CA LEU A 133 -2.28 16.95 -4.76
C LEU A 133 -1.31 15.90 -4.20
N GLU A 134 -1.31 15.71 -2.89
CA GLU A 134 -0.35 14.83 -2.24
C GLU A 134 -1.06 13.81 -1.35
N ALA A 135 -0.67 12.54 -1.44
CA ALA A 135 -1.04 11.51 -0.49
C ALA A 135 -0.26 11.73 0.81
N ILE A 136 -0.97 12.08 1.88
CA ILE A 136 -0.39 12.34 3.20
C ILE A 136 -0.47 11.12 4.11
N GLY A 137 -1.37 10.18 3.82
CA GLY A 137 -1.58 8.98 4.61
C GLY A 137 -2.85 8.25 4.24
N VAL A 138 -3.23 7.31 5.09
CA VAL A 138 -4.44 6.52 4.95
C VAL A 138 -5.21 6.52 6.27
N ASP A 139 -6.53 6.52 6.17
CA ASP A 139 -7.39 6.18 7.29
C ASP A 139 -7.50 4.65 7.34
N VAL A 140 -7.18 4.04 8.47
CA VAL A 140 -7.26 2.59 8.67
C VAL A 140 -8.34 2.25 9.68
N GLY A 141 -9.10 1.18 9.40
CA GLY A 141 -10.11 0.70 10.34
C GLY A 141 -11.37 0.16 9.68
N PHE A 142 -12.21 -0.48 10.50
CA PHE A 142 -13.47 -1.09 10.06
C PHE A 142 -14.56 -0.06 9.72
N ALA A 143 -14.42 1.19 10.17
CA ALA A 143 -15.40 2.25 9.96
C ALA A 143 -15.65 2.55 8.47
N GLY A 144 -14.61 2.47 7.62
CA GLY A 144 -14.73 2.68 6.18
C GLY A 144 -15.63 1.66 5.49
N VAL A 145 -15.45 0.39 5.84
CA VAL A 145 -16.26 -0.73 5.31
C VAL A 145 -17.72 -0.57 5.74
N VAL A 146 -17.96 -0.20 7.00
CA VAL A 146 -19.32 0.03 7.52
C VAL A 146 -20.00 1.25 6.86
N ARG A 147 -19.25 2.33 6.58
CA ARG A 147 -19.74 3.51 5.85
C ARG A 147 -20.13 3.18 4.40
N ARG A 148 -19.31 2.38 3.68
CA ARG A 148 -19.59 1.96 2.30
C ARG A 148 -20.78 1.01 2.18
N LEU A 149 -21.07 0.25 3.24
CA LEU A 149 -22.27 -0.59 3.33
C LEU A 149 -23.55 0.21 3.69
N GLY A 150 -23.47 1.55 3.79
CA GLY A 150 -24.61 2.41 4.13
C GLY A 150 -24.99 2.38 5.62
N LEU A 151 -24.17 1.75 6.46
CA LEU A 151 -24.41 1.56 7.89
C LEU A 151 -23.70 2.61 8.76
N ALA A 152 -23.44 3.80 8.21
CA ALA A 152 -22.72 4.89 8.88
C ALA A 152 -23.32 5.33 10.23
N ARG A 153 -24.60 5.00 10.51
CA ARG A 153 -25.25 5.26 11.80
C ARG A 153 -24.73 4.38 12.95
N LEU A 154 -24.06 3.28 12.63
CA LEU A 154 -23.50 2.33 13.62
C LEU A 154 -22.05 2.65 14.02
N THR A 155 -21.39 3.61 13.36
CA THR A 155 -19.96 3.90 13.58
C THR A 155 -19.71 5.06 14.55
N GLY A 156 -20.63 5.31 15.49
CA GLY A 156 -20.53 6.43 16.43
C GLY A 156 -19.14 6.54 17.08
N HIS A 157 -18.52 7.72 16.96
CA HIS A 157 -17.20 8.08 17.50
C HIS A 157 -16.03 7.16 17.13
N ALA A 158 -16.11 6.42 16.02
CA ALA A 158 -14.97 5.66 15.53
C ALA A 158 -13.76 6.60 15.33
N ARG A 159 -12.73 6.42 16.16
CA ARG A 159 -11.49 7.17 16.10
C ARG A 159 -10.87 6.91 14.73
N HIS A 160 -10.71 7.95 13.92
CA HIS A 160 -9.91 7.86 12.70
C HIS A 160 -8.50 7.51 13.12
N ASP A 161 -8.04 6.35 12.70
CA ASP A 161 -6.72 5.84 12.99
C ASP A 161 -5.92 6.05 11.71
N THR A 162 -5.07 7.07 11.71
CA THR A 162 -4.39 7.51 10.49
C THR A 162 -2.95 7.01 10.49
N VAL A 163 -2.57 6.32 9.41
CA VAL A 163 -1.19 5.92 9.16
C VAL A 163 -0.62 6.89 8.14
N ALA A 164 0.50 7.53 8.47
CA ALA A 164 1.19 8.42 7.53
C ALA A 164 1.67 7.62 6.31
N TRP A 165 1.63 8.23 5.12
CA TRP A 165 2.05 7.56 3.87
C TRP A 165 3.49 7.02 3.99
N ALA A 166 4.31 7.83 4.65
CA ALA A 166 5.61 7.56 5.23
C ALA A 166 5.84 6.18 5.82
N ASP A 167 4.88 5.71 6.60
CA ASP A 167 4.99 4.59 7.53
C ASP A 167 4.22 3.37 7.02
N LEU A 168 3.69 3.48 5.80
CA LEU A 168 2.86 2.51 5.15
C LEU A 168 3.68 1.59 4.28
N HIS A 169 3.50 0.29 4.48
CA HIS A 169 3.94 -0.75 3.56
C HIS A 169 2.71 -1.37 2.89
N PRO A 170 2.45 -1.14 1.59
CA PRO A 170 1.36 -1.76 0.86
C PRO A 170 1.51 -3.29 0.81
N THR A 171 0.39 -4.01 0.87
CA THR A 171 0.39 -5.49 0.78
C THR A 171 -0.34 -6.04 -0.44
N SER A 172 -0.78 -5.18 -1.37
CA SER A 172 -1.21 -5.64 -2.70
C SER A 172 -0.02 -6.25 -3.44
N ASP A 173 -0.22 -7.26 -4.31
CA ASP A 173 0.89 -7.92 -5.01
C ASP A 173 1.85 -6.92 -5.68
N HIS A 174 1.27 -5.92 -6.38
CA HIS A 174 2.03 -4.84 -7.02
C HIS A 174 2.68 -3.90 -6.00
N GLY A 175 1.91 -3.35 -5.05
CA GLY A 175 2.43 -2.41 -4.06
C GLY A 175 3.48 -3.02 -3.12
N HIS A 176 3.34 -4.30 -2.79
CA HIS A 176 4.28 -5.06 -1.97
C HIS A 176 5.61 -5.24 -2.69
N ALA A 177 5.59 -5.62 -3.97
CA ALA A 177 6.79 -5.75 -4.79
C ALA A 177 7.55 -4.42 -4.90
N ILE A 178 6.82 -3.31 -5.12
CA ILE A 178 7.40 -1.96 -5.17
C ILE A 178 7.99 -1.56 -3.82
N ALA A 179 7.27 -1.82 -2.72
CA ALA A 179 7.73 -1.39 -1.41
C ALA A 179 8.96 -2.17 -0.93
N LEU A 180 9.05 -3.47 -1.24
CA LEU A 180 10.25 -4.26 -0.96
C LEU A 180 11.46 -3.81 -1.78
N SER A 181 11.27 -3.49 -3.06
CA SER A 181 12.35 -3.03 -3.95
C SER A 181 12.80 -1.59 -3.65
N THR A 182 11.99 -0.83 -2.91
CA THR A 182 12.28 0.56 -2.52
C THR A 182 13.20 0.61 -1.31
N PRO A 183 14.48 1.05 -1.44
CA PRO A 183 15.48 0.92 -0.37
C PRO A 183 15.16 1.68 0.92
N ARG A 184 14.29 2.70 0.86
CA ARG A 184 13.91 3.55 2.01
C ARG A 184 12.47 3.37 2.45
N ALA A 185 11.80 2.32 1.99
CA ALA A 185 10.46 1.98 2.48
C ALA A 185 10.48 1.81 4.01
N ALA A 186 9.36 2.15 4.65
CA ALA A 186 9.24 2.12 6.10
C ALA A 186 9.67 0.77 6.70
N VAL A 187 9.35 -0.32 6.01
CA VAL A 187 9.72 -1.68 6.44
C VAL A 187 11.23 -1.76 6.72
N HIS A 188 12.09 -1.26 5.83
CA HIS A 188 13.56 -1.30 6.02
C HIS A 188 14.08 -0.49 7.22
N ARG A 189 13.23 0.30 7.90
CA ARG A 189 13.57 1.05 9.13
C ARG A 189 13.41 0.26 10.42
N LEU A 190 12.82 -0.94 10.39
CA LEU A 190 12.63 -1.73 11.62
C LEU A 190 13.95 -2.31 12.12
N ASP A 191 14.18 -2.19 13.42
CA ASP A 191 15.22 -2.96 14.11
C ASP A 191 14.81 -4.44 14.25
N ALA A 192 15.74 -5.27 14.75
CA ALA A 192 15.51 -6.70 14.90
C ALA A 192 14.33 -7.04 15.82
N ASP A 193 14.12 -6.26 16.89
CA ASP A 193 13.05 -6.51 17.86
C ASP A 193 11.68 -6.12 17.30
N ALA A 194 11.59 -4.99 16.59
CA ALA A 194 10.38 -4.55 15.92
C ALA A 194 10.02 -5.47 14.75
N LEU A 195 11.02 -5.92 13.98
CA LEU A 195 10.83 -6.94 12.94
C LEU A 195 10.34 -8.26 13.54
N ALA A 196 10.91 -8.71 14.67
CA ALA A 196 10.46 -9.92 15.36
C ALA A 196 8.99 -9.83 15.82
N GLN A 197 8.58 -8.67 16.35
CA GLN A 197 7.19 -8.44 16.74
C GLN A 197 6.25 -8.43 15.54
N LEU A 198 6.69 -7.81 14.42
CA LEU A 198 5.94 -7.76 13.19
C LEU A 198 5.68 -9.18 12.64
N ILE A 199 6.74 -9.97 12.42
CA ILE A 199 6.60 -11.33 11.85
C ILE A 199 5.77 -12.27 12.74
N GLY A 200 5.68 -11.99 14.05
CA GLY A 200 4.80 -12.71 14.97
C GLY A 200 3.31 -12.45 14.76
N ARG A 201 2.95 -11.36 14.07
CA ARG A 201 1.56 -10.95 13.77
C ARG A 201 1.16 -11.20 12.32
N LEU A 202 2.11 -11.47 11.44
CA LEU A 202 1.88 -11.78 10.03
C LEU A 202 1.56 -13.27 9.84
N ASP A 203 0.90 -13.61 8.74
CA ASP A 203 0.90 -14.99 8.26
C ASP A 203 2.32 -15.39 7.79
N VAL A 204 2.56 -16.70 7.67
CA VAL A 204 3.89 -17.23 7.41
C VAL A 204 4.46 -16.79 6.05
N SER A 205 3.62 -16.64 5.03
CA SER A 205 4.07 -16.25 3.68
C SER A 205 4.47 -14.79 3.68
N ALA A 206 3.60 -13.91 4.18
CA ALA A 206 3.91 -12.48 4.30
C ALA A 206 5.13 -12.23 5.21
N ALA A 207 5.23 -12.96 6.32
CA ALA A 207 6.39 -12.88 7.20
C ALA A 207 7.70 -13.29 6.49
N ALA A 208 7.66 -14.34 5.66
CA ALA A 208 8.82 -14.77 4.89
C ALA A 208 9.22 -13.71 3.86
N GLU A 209 8.27 -13.16 3.10
CA GLU A 209 8.55 -12.09 2.12
C GLU A 209 9.17 -10.85 2.78
N VAL A 210 8.62 -10.40 3.91
CA VAL A 210 9.19 -9.30 4.68
C VAL A 210 10.62 -9.63 5.13
N VAL A 211 10.84 -10.79 5.77
CA VAL A 211 12.17 -11.18 6.27
C VAL A 211 13.19 -11.32 5.14
N ALA A 212 12.78 -11.81 3.96
CA ALA A 212 13.66 -11.93 2.80
C ALA A 212 14.24 -10.57 2.36
N GLY A 213 13.46 -9.50 2.48
CA GLY A 213 13.84 -8.14 2.12
C GLY A 213 14.84 -7.47 3.06
N TYR A 214 15.06 -7.98 4.29
CA TYR A 214 15.99 -7.36 5.24
C TYR A 214 17.44 -7.79 5.05
N PRO A 215 18.40 -6.93 5.48
CA PRO A 215 19.78 -7.34 5.69
C PRO A 215 19.86 -8.60 6.56
N SER A 216 20.70 -9.56 6.15
CA SER A 216 20.76 -10.89 6.77
C SER A 216 21.03 -10.85 8.28
N ALA A 217 21.86 -9.91 8.75
CA ALA A 217 22.14 -9.73 10.17
C ALA A 217 20.91 -9.31 11.01
N VAL A 218 20.05 -8.44 10.47
CA VAL A 218 18.82 -7.99 11.14
C VAL A 218 17.79 -9.10 11.12
N ALA A 219 17.57 -9.73 9.95
CA ALA A 219 16.69 -10.88 9.80
C ALA A 219 17.08 -12.03 10.75
N ALA A 220 18.38 -12.35 10.83
CA ALA A 220 18.92 -13.39 11.70
C ALA A 220 18.66 -13.11 13.19
N SER A 221 18.77 -11.84 13.59
CA SER A 221 18.49 -11.42 14.97
C SER A 221 16.98 -11.49 15.26
N ALA A 222 16.14 -11.04 14.33
CA ALA A 222 14.69 -11.05 14.48
C ALA A 222 14.09 -12.46 14.62
N VAL A 223 14.46 -13.39 13.74
CA VAL A 223 13.93 -14.78 13.78
C VAL A 223 14.37 -15.54 15.05
N ARG A 224 15.45 -15.08 15.70
CA ARG A 224 15.94 -15.66 16.97
C ARG A 224 15.13 -15.24 18.20
N VAL A 225 14.44 -14.10 18.16
CA VAL A 225 13.67 -13.59 19.30
C VAL A 225 12.56 -14.56 19.71
N ASN A 226 11.85 -15.13 18.73
CA ASN A 226 10.88 -16.20 18.97
C ASN A 226 11.22 -17.39 18.05
N PRO A 227 11.90 -18.43 18.56
CA PRO A 227 12.37 -19.54 17.74
C PRO A 227 11.29 -20.33 17.01
N ASP A 228 10.07 -20.41 17.57
CA ASP A 228 8.96 -21.14 16.93
C ASP A 228 8.37 -20.35 15.76
N THR A 229 8.25 -19.03 15.90
CA THR A 229 7.88 -18.15 14.78
C THR A 229 8.99 -18.11 13.74
N GLY A 230 10.24 -17.90 14.16
CA GLY A 230 11.40 -17.87 13.28
C GLY A 230 11.56 -19.15 12.47
N GLU A 231 11.35 -20.33 13.07
CA GLU A 231 11.40 -21.60 12.34
C GLU A 231 10.33 -21.68 11.25
N ARG A 232 9.09 -21.29 11.56
CA ARG A 232 8.00 -21.29 10.56
C ARG A 232 8.32 -20.36 9.39
N VAL A 233 8.82 -19.17 9.68
CA VAL A 233 9.20 -18.18 8.67
C VAL A 233 10.36 -18.67 7.82
N LEU A 234 11.44 -19.15 8.43
CA LEU A 234 12.59 -19.67 7.70
C LEU A 234 12.21 -20.85 6.80
N ARG A 235 11.30 -21.74 7.24
CA ARG A 235 10.85 -22.86 6.42
C ARG A 235 9.99 -22.46 5.21
N ALA A 236 9.43 -21.25 5.20
CA ALA A 236 8.69 -20.72 4.07
C ALA A 236 9.57 -19.93 3.09
N LEU A 237 10.84 -19.69 3.42
CA LEU A 237 11.81 -19.05 2.55
C LEU A 237 12.44 -20.06 1.58
N PRO A 238 12.91 -19.59 0.40
CA PRO A 238 13.81 -20.36 -0.44
C PRO A 238 15.12 -20.69 0.30
N ASP A 239 15.71 -21.86 0.04
CA ASP A 239 16.93 -22.35 0.72
C ASP A 239 18.09 -21.34 0.69
N ARG A 240 18.24 -20.60 -0.42
CA ARG A 240 19.26 -19.55 -0.57
C ARG A 240 19.12 -18.46 0.51
N ASP A 241 17.89 -18.07 0.84
CA ASP A 241 17.58 -17.00 1.77
C ASP A 241 17.71 -17.51 3.21
N VAL A 242 17.30 -18.76 3.44
CA VAL A 242 17.54 -19.47 4.71
C VAL A 242 19.04 -19.51 5.02
N GLU A 243 19.86 -19.98 4.08
CA GLU A 243 21.30 -20.12 4.31
C GLU A 243 21.95 -18.76 4.54
N ARG A 244 21.59 -17.75 3.73
CA ARG A 244 22.05 -16.36 3.92
C ARG A 244 21.74 -15.82 5.32
N ILE A 245 20.54 -16.06 5.83
CA ILE A 245 20.10 -15.59 7.16
C ILE A 245 20.78 -16.39 8.27
N VAL A 246 20.79 -17.73 8.17
CA VAL A 246 21.38 -18.60 9.20
C VAL A 246 22.89 -18.39 9.29
N SER A 247 23.59 -18.19 8.18
CA SER A 247 25.03 -17.88 8.17
C SER A 247 25.38 -16.51 8.75
N ALA A 248 24.43 -15.57 8.82
CA ALA A 248 24.63 -14.28 9.48
C ALA A 248 24.48 -14.35 11.02
N MET A 249 24.04 -15.49 11.56
CA MET A 249 23.97 -15.71 13.00
C MET A 249 25.37 -15.99 13.59
N PRO A 250 25.59 -15.72 14.89
CA PRO A 250 26.77 -16.25 15.58
C PRO A 250 26.87 -17.77 15.41
N SER A 251 28.08 -18.31 15.21
CA SER A 251 28.34 -19.69 14.81
C SER A 251 27.59 -20.74 15.65
N ALA A 252 27.56 -20.58 16.97
CA ALA A 252 26.83 -21.46 17.88
C ALA A 252 25.32 -21.48 17.60
N HIS A 253 24.73 -20.31 17.34
CA HIS A 253 23.32 -20.20 16.97
C HIS A 253 23.07 -20.75 15.56
N ALA A 254 23.93 -20.46 14.60
CA ALA A 254 23.80 -20.99 13.24
C ALA A 254 23.76 -22.53 13.24
N ALA A 255 24.66 -23.18 14.00
CA ALA A 255 24.67 -24.64 14.16
C ALA A 255 23.37 -25.18 14.78
N GLN A 256 22.86 -24.51 15.82
CA GLN A 256 21.59 -24.85 16.46
C GLN A 256 20.41 -24.76 15.47
N TRP A 257 20.35 -23.68 14.69
CA TRP A 257 19.29 -23.45 13.71
C TRP A 257 19.34 -24.42 12.53
N ARG A 258 20.54 -24.75 12.01
CA ARG A 258 20.69 -25.79 10.98
C ARG A 258 20.16 -27.15 11.47
N THR A 259 20.54 -27.53 12.69
CA THR A 259 20.04 -28.76 13.33
C THR A 259 18.52 -28.73 13.51
N ARG A 260 17.97 -27.58 13.91
CA ARG A 260 16.53 -27.39 14.09
C ARG A 260 15.77 -27.55 12.77
N LEU A 261 16.26 -26.95 11.69
CA LEU A 261 15.62 -26.98 10.37
C LEU A 261 15.69 -28.35 9.69
N GLN A 262 16.74 -29.14 9.96
CA GLN A 262 16.87 -30.53 9.50
C GLN A 262 15.85 -31.49 10.13
N ARG A 263 15.32 -31.17 11.31
CA ARG A 263 14.31 -32.00 11.97
C ARG A 263 12.95 -31.83 11.30
N THR A 264 12.18 -32.92 11.23
CA THR A 264 10.76 -32.88 10.84
C THR A 264 9.99 -31.97 11.81
N PRO A 265 9.18 -31.02 11.32
CA PRO A 265 8.55 -30.01 12.17
C PRO A 265 7.63 -30.65 13.22
N ARG A 266 7.74 -30.20 14.48
CA ARG A 266 6.93 -30.69 15.60
C ARG A 266 5.49 -30.14 15.63
N LEU A 267 5.08 -29.30 14.68
CA LEU A 267 3.81 -28.58 14.73
C LEU A 267 3.06 -28.61 13.38
N LEU A 268 2.60 -29.80 13.00
CA LEU A 268 1.39 -29.97 12.18
C LEU A 268 0.22 -30.10 13.16
N GLY A 269 -0.58 -29.06 13.39
CA GLY A 269 -1.80 -29.27 14.19
C GLY A 269 -2.45 -28.11 14.90
N ARG A 270 -1.99 -26.86 14.75
CA ARG A 270 -2.88 -25.73 15.07
C ARG A 270 -3.48 -25.19 13.78
N HIS A 271 -4.69 -25.66 13.50
CA HIS A 271 -5.63 -24.91 12.66
C HIS A 271 -5.81 -23.54 13.28
N PHE A 272 -5.14 -22.54 12.72
CA PHE A 272 -5.45 -21.16 13.03
C PHE A 272 -6.46 -20.64 12.03
N LEU A 273 -7.35 -19.80 12.55
CA LEU A 273 -8.54 -19.24 11.92
C LEU A 273 -8.31 -19.01 10.43
N ARG A 274 -8.83 -19.94 9.63
CA ARG A 274 -9.17 -19.66 8.24
C ARG A 274 -10.15 -18.49 8.28
N SER A 275 -9.67 -17.26 8.09
CA SER A 275 -10.46 -16.25 7.41
C SER A 275 -10.63 -16.73 5.95
N ARG A 276 -11.48 -17.73 5.78
CA ARG A 276 -12.01 -18.12 4.47
C ARG A 276 -12.96 -17.01 4.03
N VAL A 277 -12.43 -16.01 3.34
CA VAL A 277 -13.14 -15.09 2.41
C VAL A 277 -12.03 -14.52 1.52
N TRP A 278 -11.93 -14.64 0.20
CA TRP A 278 -12.70 -15.25 -0.90
C TRP A 278 -11.71 -15.35 -2.10
N PRO A 279 -12.12 -15.54 -3.36
CA PRO A 279 -11.57 -16.48 -4.33
C PRO A 279 -10.41 -15.92 -5.17
N GLN A 280 -9.63 -16.81 -5.78
CA GLN A 280 -8.85 -16.43 -6.95
C GLN A 280 -9.79 -16.17 -8.12
N GLY A 281 -9.99 -14.89 -8.44
CA GLY A 281 -10.59 -14.49 -9.70
C GLY A 281 -9.68 -14.91 -10.85
N ARG A 282 -10.07 -15.98 -11.57
CA ARG A 282 -9.46 -16.34 -12.85
C ARG A 282 -9.62 -15.18 -13.85
N ALA A 283 -8.47 -14.73 -14.35
CA ALA A 283 -8.13 -14.30 -15.70
C ALA A 283 -8.99 -13.23 -16.41
N ARG A 284 -8.29 -12.21 -16.92
CA ARG A 284 -8.38 -11.88 -18.36
C ARG A 284 -6.99 -11.64 -18.94
N ARG A 285 -6.50 -12.65 -19.67
CA ARG A 285 -5.49 -12.45 -20.72
C ARG A 285 -6.13 -11.59 -21.79
N HIS A 286 -5.55 -10.43 -22.08
CA HIS A 286 -5.82 -9.70 -23.31
C HIS A 286 -4.69 -10.01 -24.30
N ARG A 287 -5.07 -10.69 -25.39
CA ARG A 287 -4.40 -10.56 -26.68
C ARG A 287 -4.78 -9.21 -27.28
#